data_AF-A0A509L0G8-F1
#
_entry.id   AF-A0A509L0G8-F1
#
_cell.length_a   1.000
_cell.length_b   1.000
_cell.length_c   1.000
_cell.angle_alpha   90.00
_cell.angle_beta   90.00
_cell.angle_gamma   90.00
#
_symmetry.space_group_name_H-M   'P 1'
#
loop_
_entity.id
_entity.type
_entity.pdbx_description
1 polymer ?
#
loop_
_entity_poly.entity_id
_entity_poly.type
_entity_poly.pdbx_seq_one_letter_code
_entity_poly.pdbx_strand_id
1 'polypeptide(L)'
;MNYYNRHLGDYYKKAARLSMLEHGAYTLLIDSCYDRERFPTESDAMEWAWASTESEIEAVKFILKRFFTLEDGVYYNSRIQDEIDLVNYKSIKNKSTAEEREQARADNRPFDTKLSENRLRGYLNDPSTDKHESFTRGLRLHKDATRFATYPIPNTQDPIPNSIKTTSPEPQATPDANTVMVIPTISFETKGEVFNITEPMIAEWQETYPLMAVEQELKRAVQWARDNRGKRKTLKGMRRYLGSWLSRKHDQGYSNEKNIRQTNSSGKLSGAERTRRARDELRRKESEGSGINPV
;
A
#
# COMPACT_ATOMS: atom_id res chain seq x y z
N MET A 1 5.26 16.41 12.78
CA MET A 1 6.11 16.00 11.65
C MET A 1 5.39 15.00 10.76
N ASN A 2 4.68 15.53 9.78
CA ASN A 2 4.13 14.73 8.68
C ASN A 2 5.26 14.37 7.71
N TYR A 3 5.29 13.12 7.25
CA TYR A 3 6.32 12.63 6.34
C TYR A 3 6.01 13.04 4.90
N TYR A 4 6.96 13.66 4.20
CA TYR A 4 6.87 13.93 2.78
C TYR A 4 8.16 13.53 2.06
N ASN A 5 8.05 13.18 0.78
CA ASN A 5 9.20 12.77 -0.04
C ASN A 5 9.85 13.99 -0.68
N ARG A 6 11.05 14.34 -0.21
CA ARG A 6 11.82 15.44 -0.82
C ARG A 6 12.62 14.95 -2.03
N HIS A 7 12.18 15.33 -3.22
CA HIS A 7 12.86 15.01 -4.47
C HIS A 7 14.07 15.95 -4.70
N LEU A 8 15.24 15.54 -4.22
CA LEU A 8 16.47 16.36 -4.28
C LEU A 8 16.81 16.83 -5.70
N GLY A 9 16.65 15.98 -6.72
CA GLY A 9 16.93 16.36 -8.11
C GLY A 9 16.02 17.49 -8.63
N ASP A 10 14.74 17.48 -8.27
CA ASP A 10 13.80 18.55 -8.64
C ASP A 10 14.11 19.84 -7.88
N TYR A 11 14.47 19.70 -6.60
CA TYR A 11 14.92 20.81 -5.77
C TYR A 11 16.14 21.49 -6.40
N TYR A 12 17.20 20.74 -6.70
CA TYR A 12 18.41 21.30 -7.31
C TYR A 12 18.12 22.01 -8.64
N LYS A 13 17.28 21.44 -9.51
CA LYS A 13 16.91 22.09 -10.79
C LYS A 13 16.24 23.45 -10.60
N LYS A 14 15.36 23.57 -9.60
CA LYS A 14 14.61 24.82 -9.34
C LYS A 14 15.41 25.83 -8.51
N ALA A 15 16.22 25.33 -7.57
CA ALA A 15 16.89 26.12 -6.56
C ALA A 15 18.37 26.42 -6.90
N ALA A 16 18.91 25.94 -8.03
CA ALA A 16 20.35 26.03 -8.37
C ALA A 16 20.97 27.44 -8.30
N ARG A 17 20.18 28.50 -8.43
CA ARG A 17 20.64 29.90 -8.45
C ARG A 17 20.33 30.68 -7.17
N LEU A 18 19.86 30.00 -6.14
CA LEU A 18 19.56 30.64 -4.87
C LEU A 18 20.83 30.92 -4.08
N SER A 19 20.83 32.02 -3.34
CA SER A 19 21.85 32.26 -2.31
C SER A 19 21.71 31.26 -1.15
N MET A 20 22.72 31.19 -0.28
CA MET A 20 22.66 30.31 0.91
C MET A 20 21.47 30.66 1.81
N LEU A 21 21.18 31.95 1.99
CA LEU A 21 20.03 32.41 2.79
C LEU A 21 18.71 32.04 2.12
N GLU A 22 18.60 32.24 0.81
CA GLU A 22 17.40 31.86 0.04
C GLU A 22 17.16 30.35 0.03
N HIS A 23 18.22 29.54 -0.03
CA HIS A 23 18.13 28.10 0.12
C HIS A 23 17.60 27.69 1.50
N GLY A 24 18.09 28.35 2.55
CA GLY A 24 17.61 28.17 3.93
C GLY A 24 16.15 28.53 4.05
N ALA A 25 15.77 29.74 3.64
CA ALA A 25 14.40 30.24 3.65
C ALA A 25 13.46 29.32 2.87
N TYR A 26 13.82 28.92 1.66
CA TYR A 26 13.00 28.03 0.84
C TYR A 26 12.80 26.65 1.47
N THR A 27 13.85 26.09 2.05
CA THR A 27 13.77 24.80 2.75
C THR A 27 12.84 24.88 3.95
N LEU A 28 13.02 25.88 4.81
CA LEU A 28 12.22 26.07 6.01
C LEU A 28 10.74 26.30 5.69
N LEU A 29 10.44 27.07 4.63
CA LEU A 29 9.07 27.30 4.19
C LEU A 29 8.42 26.03 3.64
N ILE A 30 9.11 25.25 2.81
CA ILE A 30 8.59 23.98 2.31
C ILE A 30 8.30 23.02 3.47
N ASP A 31 9.29 22.83 4.36
CA ASP A 31 9.15 21.95 5.52
C ASP A 31 7.97 22.38 6.40
N SER A 32 7.84 23.69 6.61
CA SER A 32 6.76 24.27 7.40
C SER A 32 5.37 24.08 6.77
N CYS A 33 5.27 24.15 5.44
CA CYS A 33 4.01 23.92 4.73
C CYS A 33 3.55 22.45 4.87
N TYR A 34 4.48 21.49 4.76
CA TYR A 34 4.15 20.07 4.92
C TYR A 34 3.84 19.70 6.37
N ASP A 35 4.58 20.22 7.35
CA ASP A 35 4.33 19.90 8.76
C ASP A 35 2.97 20.45 9.23
N ARG A 36 2.58 21.64 8.74
CA ARG A 36 1.32 22.29 9.12
C ARG A 36 0.15 22.01 8.17
N GLU A 37 0.42 21.32 7.04
CA GLU A 37 -0.53 21.06 5.94
C GLU A 37 -1.32 22.31 5.51
N ARG A 38 -0.66 23.48 5.54
CA ARG A 38 -1.26 24.78 5.20
C ARG A 38 -0.21 25.74 4.65
N PHE A 39 -0.68 26.82 4.05
CA PHE A 39 0.15 27.83 3.42
C PHE A 39 0.28 29.12 4.25
N PRO A 40 1.42 29.83 4.20
CA PRO A 40 1.67 31.00 5.02
C PRO A 40 1.10 32.29 4.41
N THR A 41 0.68 33.23 5.25
CA THR A 41 0.69 34.67 4.91
C THR A 41 2.13 35.20 4.87
N GLU A 42 2.34 36.45 4.45
CA GLU A 42 3.69 37.04 4.49
C GLU A 42 4.27 37.07 5.92
N SER A 43 3.45 37.42 6.91
CA SER A 43 3.87 37.44 8.32
C SER A 43 4.17 36.03 8.83
N ASP A 44 3.32 35.05 8.50
CA ASP A 44 3.55 33.65 8.86
C ASP A 44 4.86 33.15 8.25
N ALA A 45 5.17 33.50 7.00
CA ALA A 45 6.37 33.04 6.33
C ALA A 45 7.64 33.53 7.03
N MET A 46 7.64 34.78 7.53
CA MET A 46 8.74 35.32 8.32
C MET A 46 8.89 34.55 9.64
N GLU A 47 7.78 34.30 10.33
CA GLU A 47 7.77 33.56 11.59
C GLU A 47 8.22 32.11 11.41
N TRP A 48 7.73 31.42 10.38
CA TRP A 48 8.03 30.00 10.13
C TRP A 48 9.46 29.77 9.67
N ALA A 49 10.06 30.75 8.98
CA ALA A 49 11.46 30.72 8.59
C ALA A 49 12.41 31.27 9.66
N TRP A 50 11.89 31.77 10.80
CA TRP A 50 12.65 32.49 11.83
C TRP A 50 13.47 33.68 11.26
N ALA A 51 12.96 34.33 10.22
CA ALA A 51 13.63 35.47 9.62
C ALA A 51 13.48 36.70 10.53
N SER A 52 14.60 37.22 11.02
CA SER A 52 14.63 38.35 11.96
C SER A 52 15.49 39.51 11.49
N THR A 53 16.54 39.20 10.72
CA THR A 53 17.40 40.20 10.09
C THR A 53 16.83 40.66 8.75
N GLU A 54 17.21 41.87 8.32
CA GLU A 54 16.74 42.42 7.05
C GLU A 54 17.05 41.51 5.86
N SER A 55 18.25 40.92 5.82
CA SER A 55 18.67 39.99 4.76
C SER A 55 17.89 38.68 4.75
N GLU A 56 17.53 38.13 5.91
CA GLU A 56 16.67 36.95 6.01
C GLU A 56 15.24 37.27 5.53
N ILE A 57 14.72 38.43 5.94
CA ILE A 57 13.39 38.89 5.53
C ILE A 57 13.34 39.07 4.01
N GLU A 58 14.35 39.71 3.42
CA GLU A 58 14.47 39.86 1.97
C GLU A 58 14.53 38.51 1.25
N ALA A 59 15.30 37.55 1.79
CA ALA A 59 15.38 36.21 1.24
C ALA A 59 14.02 35.49 1.27
N VAL A 60 13.28 35.57 2.38
CA VAL A 60 11.92 35.00 2.50
C VAL A 60 10.99 35.63 1.47
N LYS A 61 10.95 36.97 1.38
CA LYS A 61 10.10 37.68 0.40
C LYS A 61 10.45 37.31 -1.03
N PHE A 62 11.74 37.18 -1.35
CA PHE A 62 12.19 36.73 -2.67
C PHE A 62 11.67 35.33 -2.99
N ILE A 63 11.79 34.40 -2.05
CA ILE A 63 11.29 33.03 -2.22
C ILE A 63 9.78 32.99 -2.41
N LEU A 64 9.01 33.71 -1.60
CA LEU A 64 7.55 33.81 -1.74
C LEU A 64 7.19 34.30 -3.14
N LYS A 65 7.80 35.40 -3.59
CA LYS A 65 7.56 35.96 -4.92
C LYS A 65 7.96 35.00 -6.06
N ARG A 66 8.99 34.18 -5.85
CA ARG A 66 9.57 33.33 -6.90
C ARG A 66 8.89 31.97 -7.05
N PHE A 67 8.49 31.35 -5.94
CA PHE A 67 8.04 29.96 -5.91
C PHE A 67 6.58 29.79 -5.46
N PHE A 68 5.93 30.85 -5.00
CA PHE A 68 4.55 30.82 -4.54
C PHE A 68 3.68 31.80 -5.33
N THR A 69 2.37 31.53 -5.33
CA THR A 69 1.33 32.39 -5.91
C THR A 69 0.52 33.01 -4.78
N LEU A 70 0.41 34.33 -4.77
CA LEU A 70 -0.37 35.05 -3.77
C LEU A 70 -1.84 35.07 -4.17
N GLU A 71 -2.69 34.46 -3.33
CA GLU A 71 -4.16 34.46 -3.49
C GLU A 71 -4.78 34.76 -2.12
N ASP A 72 -5.68 35.75 -2.06
CA ASP A 72 -6.39 36.16 -0.84
C ASP A 72 -5.48 36.40 0.40
N GLY A 73 -4.25 36.90 0.17
CA GLY A 73 -3.28 37.18 1.24
C GLY A 73 -2.45 35.97 1.70
N VAL A 74 -2.63 34.80 1.08
CA VAL A 74 -1.93 33.55 1.38
C VAL A 74 -1.06 33.13 0.18
N TYR A 75 0.14 32.62 0.45
CA TYR A 75 1.09 32.21 -0.57
C TYR A 75 1.02 30.70 -0.82
N TYR A 76 0.48 30.30 -1.97
CA TYR A 76 0.28 28.91 -2.36
C TYR A 76 1.42 28.35 -3.20
N ASN A 77 1.72 27.06 -3.04
CA ASN A 77 2.58 26.31 -3.93
C ASN A 77 1.78 25.14 -4.50
N SER A 78 1.47 25.18 -5.80
CA SER A 78 0.61 24.19 -6.46
C SER A 78 1.06 22.76 -6.23
N ARG A 79 2.37 22.50 -6.26
CA ARG A 79 2.92 21.15 -6.02
C ARG A 79 2.59 20.67 -4.61
N ILE A 80 2.82 21.50 -3.60
CA ILE A 80 2.60 21.13 -2.20
C ILE A 80 1.10 20.92 -1.97
N GLN A 81 0.26 21.79 -2.54
CA GLN A 81 -1.20 21.70 -2.47
C GLN A 81 -1.71 20.38 -3.06
N ASP A 82 -1.30 20.05 -4.29
CA ASP A 82 -1.67 18.80 -4.97
C ASP A 82 -1.28 17.56 -4.15
N GLU A 83 -0.10 17.59 -3.52
CA GLU A 83 0.39 16.49 -2.68
C GLU A 83 -0.45 16.36 -1.40
N ILE A 84 -0.77 17.46 -0.71
CA ILE A 84 -1.64 17.48 0.47
C ILE A 84 -3.04 16.98 0.11
N ASP A 85 -3.64 17.48 -0.98
CA ASP A 85 -4.98 17.09 -1.42
C ASP A 85 -5.06 15.60 -1.77
N LEU A 86 -4.03 15.07 -2.42
CA LEU A 86 -3.95 13.66 -2.75
C LEU A 86 -3.87 12.77 -1.50
N VAL A 87 -3.12 13.20 -0.48
CA VAL A 87 -3.02 12.47 0.80
C VAL A 87 -4.35 12.51 1.54
N ASN A 88 -4.98 13.69 1.62
CA ASN A 88 -6.29 13.88 2.26
C ASN A 88 -7.39 13.08 1.57
N TYR A 89 -7.44 13.08 0.24
CA TYR A 89 -8.39 12.27 -0.51
C TYR A 89 -8.24 10.77 -0.22
N LYS A 90 -7.00 10.27 -0.16
CA LYS A 90 -6.74 8.87 0.17
C LYS A 90 -7.12 8.54 1.61
N SER A 91 -6.84 9.43 2.57
CA SER A 91 -7.15 9.20 3.98
C SER A 91 -8.66 9.14 4.21
N ILE A 92 -9.42 10.07 3.62
CA ILE A 92 -10.89 10.10 3.66
C ILE A 92 -11.47 8.82 3.07
N LYS A 93 -11.01 8.42 1.88
CA LYS A 93 -11.50 7.20 1.20
C LYS A 93 -11.18 5.93 1.98
N ASN A 94 -9.99 5.86 2.59
CA ASN A 94 -9.61 4.71 3.41
C ASN A 94 -10.44 4.65 4.69
N LYS A 95 -10.71 5.81 5.32
CA LYS A 95 -11.57 5.93 6.50
C LYS A 95 -13.00 5.48 6.18
N SER A 96 -13.60 5.98 5.10
CA SER A 96 -14.96 5.58 4.70
C SER A 96 -15.05 4.08 4.41
N THR A 97 -14.05 3.52 3.71
CA THR A 97 -13.98 2.08 3.43
C THR A 97 -13.83 1.25 4.71
N ALA A 98 -13.09 1.75 5.70
CA ALA A 98 -12.92 1.09 7.00
C ALA A 98 -14.21 1.12 7.82
N GLU A 99 -14.91 2.26 7.84
CA GLU A 99 -16.20 2.42 8.51
C GLU A 99 -17.27 1.51 7.89
N GLU A 100 -17.36 1.45 6.56
CA GLU A 100 -18.28 0.56 5.84
C GLU A 100 -18.00 -0.92 6.17
N ARG A 101 -16.73 -1.32 6.26
CA ARG A 101 -16.35 -2.68 6.67
C ARG A 101 -16.73 -2.98 8.12
N GLU A 102 -16.62 -2.01 9.02
CA GLU A 102 -16.98 -2.19 10.43
C GLU A 102 -18.50 -2.24 10.61
N GLN A 103 -19.25 -1.42 9.87
CA GLN A 103 -20.71 -1.51 9.81
C GLN A 103 -21.17 -2.87 9.27
N ALA A 104 -20.59 -3.35 8.17
CA ALA A 104 -20.91 -4.68 7.64
C ALA A 104 -20.58 -5.83 8.63
N ARG A 105 -19.57 -5.67 9.49
CA ARG A 105 -19.29 -6.61 10.59
C ARG A 105 -20.27 -6.47 11.75
N ALA A 106 -20.76 -5.27 12.03
CA ALA A 106 -21.80 -5.03 13.02
C ALA A 106 -23.14 -5.66 12.59
N ASP A 107 -23.52 -5.50 11.33
CA ASP A 107 -24.77 -6.06 10.79
C ASP A 107 -24.73 -7.58 10.68
N ASN A 108 -23.56 -8.15 10.33
CA ASN A 108 -23.36 -9.60 10.27
C ASN A 108 -22.94 -10.20 11.62
N ARG A 109 -22.92 -9.44 12.72
CA ARG A 109 -22.66 -10.03 14.04
C ARG A 109 -23.88 -10.88 14.41
N PRO A 110 -23.73 -12.20 14.61
CA PRO A 110 -24.84 -13.02 15.05
C PRO A 110 -25.33 -12.49 16.40
N PHE A 111 -26.63 -12.25 16.50
CA PHE A 111 -27.29 -11.90 17.76
C PHE A 111 -27.20 -13.11 18.68
N ASP A 112 -26.21 -13.11 19.57
CA ASP A 112 -25.99 -14.21 20.51
C ASP A 112 -26.94 -14.06 21.71
N THR A 113 -28.19 -14.51 21.51
CA THR A 113 -29.29 -14.41 22.48
C THR A 113 -28.91 -14.95 23.87
N LYS A 114 -27.98 -15.91 23.93
CA LYS A 114 -27.56 -16.61 25.15
C LYS A 114 -26.70 -15.77 26.12
N LEU A 115 -26.07 -14.68 25.66
CA LEU A 115 -25.33 -13.77 26.54
C LEU A 115 -26.23 -12.70 27.20
N SER A 116 -27.45 -12.50 26.70
CA SER A 116 -28.41 -11.52 27.22
C SER A 116 -29.23 -12.08 28.40
N GLU A 117 -29.61 -13.36 28.35
CA GLU A 117 -30.36 -14.03 29.43
C GLU A 117 -29.53 -14.20 30.71
N ASN A 118 -28.23 -14.51 30.58
CA ASN A 118 -27.35 -14.69 31.74
C ASN A 118 -27.04 -13.40 32.50
N ARG A 119 -27.26 -12.21 31.88
CA ARG A 119 -27.13 -10.91 32.57
C ARG A 119 -28.40 -10.49 33.30
N LEU A 120 -29.57 -10.96 32.87
CA LEU A 120 -30.85 -10.66 33.53
C LEU A 120 -31.15 -11.61 34.71
N ARG A 121 -30.58 -12.83 34.72
CA ARG A 121 -30.80 -13.81 35.79
C ARG A 121 -30.05 -13.53 37.09
N GLY A 122 -29.08 -12.60 37.09
CA GLY A 122 -28.26 -12.24 38.26
C GLY A 122 -28.87 -11.20 39.20
N TYR A 123 -30.05 -10.65 38.88
CA TYR A 123 -30.64 -9.52 39.64
C TYR A 123 -31.95 -9.83 40.37
N LEU A 124 -32.38 -11.11 40.41
CA LEU A 124 -33.68 -11.47 41.00
C LEU A 124 -33.63 -12.46 42.17
N ASN A 125 -32.46 -12.77 42.71
CA ASN A 125 -32.34 -13.62 43.90
C ASN A 125 -31.25 -13.12 44.87
N ASP A 126 -31.51 -12.05 45.61
CA ASP A 126 -31.08 -11.96 47.02
C ASP A 126 -31.78 -10.80 47.76
N PRO A 127 -32.61 -11.06 48.79
CA PRO A 127 -33.03 -10.04 49.73
C PRO A 127 -31.98 -9.91 50.84
N SER A 128 -31.48 -8.68 51.03
CA SER A 128 -30.67 -8.25 52.18
C SER A 128 -29.22 -8.74 52.24
N THR A 129 -28.27 -7.87 51.88
CA THR A 129 -27.34 -7.30 52.89
C THR A 129 -26.54 -6.14 52.32
N ASP A 130 -26.51 -5.10 53.15
CA ASP A 130 -25.63 -3.95 53.11
C ASP A 130 -24.15 -4.39 53.16
N LYS A 131 -23.31 -3.78 52.31
CA LYS A 131 -21.90 -3.35 52.53
C LYS A 131 -20.90 -3.67 51.41
N HIS A 132 -20.20 -2.58 51.07
CA HIS A 132 -18.80 -2.44 50.71
C HIS A 132 -18.31 -2.68 49.27
N GLU A 133 -17.64 -1.62 48.79
CA GLU A 133 -16.83 -1.47 47.58
C GLU A 133 -15.96 -2.68 47.21
N SER A 134 -15.85 -2.93 45.90
CA SER A 134 -14.62 -3.37 45.23
C SER A 134 -14.79 -3.20 43.70
N PHE A 135 -14.72 -1.96 43.21
CA PHE A 135 -14.69 -1.70 41.77
C PHE A 135 -13.26 -1.96 41.23
N THR A 136 -12.93 -3.22 40.94
CA THR A 136 -11.69 -3.56 40.21
C THR A 136 -11.90 -4.65 39.15
N ARG A 137 -11.94 -4.23 37.88
CA ARG A 137 -11.38 -4.88 36.65
C ARG A 137 -12.20 -4.46 35.42
N GLY A 138 -11.66 -3.83 34.38
CA GLY A 138 -10.28 -3.42 34.15
C GLY A 138 -10.23 -2.37 33.05
N LEU A 139 -9.67 -1.21 33.38
CA LEU A 139 -8.97 -0.39 32.40
C LEU A 139 -7.73 -1.16 31.95
N ARG A 140 -7.67 -1.59 30.69
CA ARG A 140 -6.38 -1.83 30.04
C ARG A 140 -5.79 -0.47 29.68
N LEU A 141 -5.00 0.06 30.61
CA LEU A 141 -3.92 0.98 30.30
C LEU A 141 -2.98 0.29 29.31
N HIS A 142 -2.88 0.80 28.09
CA HIS A 142 -1.74 0.51 27.22
C HIS A 142 -0.52 1.24 27.80
N LYS A 143 0.16 0.58 28.75
CA LYS A 143 1.57 0.84 29.05
C LYS A 143 2.37 -0.18 28.26
N ASP A 144 2.77 0.22 27.06
CA ASP A 144 4.02 -0.23 26.45
C ASP A 144 4.63 1.01 25.77
N ALA A 145 5.24 1.86 26.61
CA ALA A 145 6.35 2.67 26.16
C ALA A 145 7.56 1.74 25.89
N THR A 146 8.42 2.19 24.98
CA THR A 146 9.72 1.62 24.60
C THR A 146 9.70 0.28 23.85
N ARG A 147 9.43 0.37 22.54
CA ARG A 147 10.23 -0.34 21.55
C ARG A 147 10.68 0.65 20.48
N PHE A 148 11.86 1.23 20.71
CA PHE A 148 12.68 1.80 19.66
C PHE A 148 12.90 0.70 18.61
N ALA A 149 12.26 0.83 17.44
CA ALA A 149 12.61 0.02 16.30
C ALA A 149 13.94 0.56 15.74
N THR A 150 15.04 0.00 16.21
CA THR A 150 16.35 0.12 15.57
C THR A 150 16.23 -0.40 14.14
N TYR A 151 16.29 0.49 13.16
CA TYR A 151 16.51 0.08 11.78
C TYR A 151 17.97 -0.36 11.64
N PRO A 152 18.26 -1.55 11.08
CA PRO A 152 19.62 -1.93 10.77
C PRO A 152 20.12 -1.06 9.61
N ILE A 153 21.19 -0.30 9.89
CA ILE A 153 22.05 0.32 8.88
C ILE A 153 22.94 -0.79 8.31
N PRO A 154 22.95 -1.06 7.00
CA PRO A 154 24.08 -1.74 6.39
C PRO A 154 25.21 -0.72 6.24
N ASN A 155 26.19 -0.80 7.14
CA ASN A 155 27.53 -0.28 6.87
C ASN A 155 28.21 -1.27 5.92
N THR A 156 28.43 -0.87 4.68
CA THR A 156 29.47 -1.49 3.86
C THR A 156 30.32 -0.36 3.31
N GLN A 157 31.53 -0.28 3.85
CA GLN A 157 32.65 0.45 3.28
C GLN A 157 32.81 0.03 1.82
N ASP A 158 32.77 1.00 0.90
CA ASP A 158 33.26 0.79 -0.46
C ASP A 158 34.80 0.72 -0.41
N PRO A 159 35.44 -0.40 -0.79
CA PRO A 159 36.81 -0.33 -1.26
C PRO A 159 36.78 0.27 -2.67
N ILE A 160 37.57 1.32 -2.88
CA ILE A 160 37.88 1.89 -4.20
C ILE A 160 38.44 0.76 -5.09
N PRO A 161 38.08 0.70 -6.39
CA PRO A 161 39.11 0.38 -7.36
C PRO A 161 39.05 1.25 -8.63
N ASN A 162 40.18 1.92 -8.84
CA ASN A 162 40.92 2.09 -10.09
C ASN A 162 40.20 1.83 -11.42
N SER A 163 40.16 2.91 -12.20
CA SER A 163 40.32 2.98 -13.66
C SER A 163 40.84 1.71 -14.34
N ILE A 164 39.97 1.03 -15.09
CA ILE A 164 40.33 0.39 -16.35
C ILE A 164 39.24 0.74 -17.37
N LYS A 165 39.62 1.50 -18.40
CA LYS A 165 38.85 1.66 -19.63
C LYS A 165 38.73 0.29 -20.30
N THR A 166 37.52 -0.19 -20.53
CA THR A 166 37.29 -1.24 -21.53
C THR A 166 36.04 -0.89 -22.32
N THR A 167 36.31 -0.34 -23.49
CA THR A 167 35.42 -0.18 -24.64
C THR A 167 34.79 -1.53 -24.97
N SER A 168 33.46 -1.62 -25.02
CA SER A 168 32.76 -2.67 -25.77
C SER A 168 31.30 -2.23 -26.03
N PRO A 169 30.78 -2.38 -27.25
CA PRO A 169 29.79 -1.44 -27.80
C PRO A 169 28.34 -1.77 -27.46
N GLU A 170 27.56 -0.70 -27.38
CA GLU A 170 26.11 -0.64 -27.51
C GLU A 170 25.65 -1.31 -28.83
N PRO A 171 24.79 -2.35 -28.82
CA PRO A 171 24.20 -2.86 -30.04
C PRO A 171 22.92 -2.07 -30.34
N GLN A 172 23.01 -1.25 -31.39
CA GLN A 172 21.87 -0.78 -32.16
C GLN A 172 21.13 -1.97 -32.82
N ALA A 173 19.83 -1.78 -33.02
CA ALA A 173 18.84 -2.75 -33.46
C ALA A 173 19.24 -3.64 -34.66
N THR A 174 19.15 -4.96 -34.46
CA THR A 174 18.89 -5.97 -35.50
C THR A 174 17.57 -6.69 -35.18
N PRO A 175 16.78 -7.11 -36.18
CA PRO A 175 15.62 -7.96 -35.96
C PRO A 175 16.12 -9.38 -35.72
N ASP A 176 16.46 -9.69 -34.47
CA ASP A 176 16.99 -11.00 -34.10
C ASP A 176 15.91 -12.07 -34.32
N ALA A 177 16.28 -13.12 -35.06
CA ALA A 177 15.41 -14.17 -35.60
C ALA A 177 14.64 -15.03 -34.57
N ASN A 178 14.74 -14.73 -33.27
CA ASN A 178 14.17 -15.53 -32.18
C ASN A 178 13.17 -14.74 -31.31
N THR A 179 12.45 -13.78 -31.90
CA THR A 179 11.37 -13.06 -31.20
C THR A 179 10.11 -13.91 -31.14
N VAL A 180 9.70 -14.29 -29.92
CA VAL A 180 8.53 -15.15 -29.67
C VAL A 180 7.27 -14.32 -29.44
N MET A 181 7.39 -13.19 -28.72
CA MET A 181 6.26 -12.29 -28.46
C MET A 181 6.69 -10.83 -28.48
N VAL A 182 5.73 -9.94 -28.75
CA VAL A 182 5.95 -8.50 -28.78
C VAL A 182 4.95 -7.81 -27.85
N ILE A 183 5.44 -6.92 -26.99
CA ILE A 183 4.62 -6.14 -26.07
C ILE A 183 4.74 -4.64 -26.38
N PRO A 184 3.61 -3.92 -26.63
CA PRO A 184 3.65 -2.50 -26.93
C PRO A 184 4.06 -1.69 -25.70
N THR A 185 4.96 -0.72 -25.89
CA THR A 185 5.35 0.21 -24.81
C THR A 185 4.37 1.37 -24.69
N ILE A 186 4.57 2.23 -23.70
CA ILE A 186 3.81 3.48 -23.55
C ILE A 186 3.97 4.42 -24.73
N SER A 187 5.10 4.36 -25.44
CA SER A 187 5.40 5.18 -26.63
C SER A 187 4.95 4.51 -27.93
N PHE A 188 4.20 3.40 -27.88
CA PHE A 188 3.81 2.66 -29.07
C PHE A 188 2.98 3.49 -30.05
N GLU A 189 2.00 4.26 -29.56
CA GLU A 189 1.12 5.05 -30.44
C GLU A 189 1.85 6.26 -31.07
N THR A 190 2.89 6.76 -30.42
CA THR A 190 3.63 7.95 -30.88
C THR A 190 4.89 7.62 -31.69
N LYS A 191 5.57 6.53 -31.36
CA LYS A 191 6.87 6.13 -31.94
C LYS A 191 6.90 4.71 -32.50
N GLY A 192 5.81 3.94 -32.38
CA GLY A 192 5.80 2.52 -32.75
C GLY A 192 6.66 1.63 -31.86
N GLU A 193 7.09 2.11 -30.69
CA GLU A 193 8.05 1.42 -29.84
C GLU A 193 7.45 0.14 -29.23
N VAL A 194 8.12 -0.99 -29.47
CA VAL A 194 7.73 -2.31 -28.95
C VAL A 194 8.91 -2.96 -28.25
N PHE A 195 8.62 -3.79 -27.26
CA PHE A 195 9.61 -4.62 -26.60
C PHE A 195 9.48 -6.06 -27.10
N ASN A 196 10.59 -6.60 -27.60
CA ASN A 196 10.66 -7.96 -28.13
C ASN A 196 11.01 -8.93 -27.01
N ILE A 197 10.16 -9.92 -26.79
CA ILE A 197 10.40 -11.04 -25.89
C ILE A 197 11.02 -12.14 -26.74
N THR A 198 12.30 -12.40 -26.51
CA THR A 198 13.06 -13.42 -27.24
C THR A 198 13.06 -14.75 -26.51
N GLU A 199 13.27 -15.84 -27.23
CA GLU A 199 13.38 -17.19 -26.68
C GLU A 199 14.39 -17.33 -25.52
N PRO A 200 15.62 -16.77 -25.56
CA PRO A 200 16.53 -16.83 -24.43
C PRO A 200 16.00 -16.14 -23.17
N MET A 201 15.19 -15.09 -23.30
CA MET A 201 14.55 -14.46 -22.14
C MET A 201 13.51 -15.37 -21.49
N ILE A 202 12.76 -16.11 -22.32
CA ILE A 202 11.78 -17.08 -21.83
C ILE A 202 12.50 -18.21 -21.11
N ALA A 203 13.63 -18.69 -21.65
CA ALA A 203 14.46 -19.71 -21.01
C ALA A 203 15.00 -19.25 -19.65
N GLU A 204 15.52 -18.02 -19.54
CA GLU A 204 15.98 -17.43 -18.26
C GLU A 204 14.86 -17.42 -17.20
N TRP A 205 13.66 -17.00 -17.60
CA TRP A 205 12.52 -17.00 -16.69
C TRP A 205 12.00 -18.41 -16.37
N GLN A 206 12.08 -19.35 -17.31
CA GLN A 206 11.70 -20.75 -17.09
C GLN A 206 12.65 -21.45 -16.12
N GLU A 207 13.95 -21.13 -16.17
CA GLU A 207 14.93 -21.61 -15.18
C GLU A 207 14.64 -21.06 -13.78
N THR A 208 14.23 -19.79 -13.68
CA THR A 208 13.85 -19.16 -12.42
C THR A 208 12.55 -19.74 -11.84
N TYR A 209 11.59 -20.08 -12.72
CA TYR A 209 10.26 -20.57 -12.34
C TYR A 209 9.96 -21.93 -12.99
N PRO A 210 10.67 -23.02 -12.60
CA PRO A 210 10.62 -24.30 -13.30
C PRO A 210 9.23 -24.96 -13.27
N LEU A 211 8.42 -24.66 -12.25
CA LEU A 211 7.07 -25.19 -12.07
C LEU A 211 5.97 -24.32 -12.71
N MET A 212 6.33 -23.22 -13.35
CA MET A 212 5.37 -22.29 -13.97
C MET A 212 5.37 -22.43 -15.49
N ALA A 213 4.18 -22.35 -16.09
CA ALA A 213 4.03 -22.15 -17.53
C ALA A 213 4.32 -20.69 -17.89
N VAL A 214 5.61 -20.32 -17.91
CA VAL A 214 6.07 -18.92 -18.10
C VAL A 214 5.51 -18.31 -19.38
N GLU A 215 5.53 -19.06 -20.49
CA GLU A 215 5.01 -18.60 -21.77
C GLU A 215 3.54 -18.15 -21.70
N GLN A 216 2.70 -18.89 -20.98
CA GLN A 216 1.28 -18.55 -20.83
C GLN A 216 1.09 -17.28 -19.99
N GLU A 217 1.88 -17.10 -18.94
CA GLU A 217 1.83 -15.88 -18.13
C GLU A 217 2.36 -14.65 -18.89
N LEU A 218 3.35 -14.83 -19.77
CA LEU A 218 3.81 -13.77 -20.67
C LEU A 218 2.71 -13.38 -21.66
N LYS A 219 1.98 -14.34 -22.25
CA LYS A 219 0.81 -14.05 -23.11
C LYS A 219 -0.25 -13.22 -22.37
N ARG A 220 -0.52 -13.55 -21.10
CA ARG A 220 -1.43 -12.78 -20.23
C ARG A 220 -0.90 -11.36 -19.97
N ALA A 221 0.38 -11.20 -19.69
CA ALA A 221 1.02 -9.91 -19.47
C ALA A 221 0.99 -9.02 -20.73
N VAL A 222 1.17 -9.62 -21.92
CA VAL A 222 1.05 -8.97 -23.23
C VAL A 222 -0.38 -8.49 -23.46
N GLN A 223 -1.38 -9.36 -23.24
CA GLN A 223 -2.78 -9.00 -23.41
C GLN A 223 -3.17 -7.85 -22.45
N TRP A 224 -2.73 -7.91 -21.20
CA TRP A 224 -2.95 -6.82 -20.23
C TRP A 224 -2.41 -5.48 -20.74
N ALA A 225 -1.22 -5.45 -21.34
CA ALA A 225 -0.63 -4.24 -21.89
C ALA A 225 -1.37 -3.71 -23.14
N ARG A 226 -1.98 -4.59 -23.93
CA ARG A 226 -2.83 -4.20 -25.07
C ARG A 226 -4.10 -3.50 -24.57
N ASP A 227 -4.76 -4.09 -23.58
CA ASP A 227 -6.02 -3.60 -23.02
C ASP A 227 -5.83 -2.33 -22.19
N ASN A 228 -4.67 -2.16 -21.54
CA ASN A 228 -4.39 -1.05 -20.64
C ASN A 228 -3.41 -0.04 -21.25
N ARG A 229 -3.83 0.66 -22.33
CA ARG A 229 -2.96 1.55 -23.10
C ARG A 229 -2.21 2.59 -22.25
N GLY A 230 -2.92 3.29 -21.36
CA GLY A 230 -2.33 4.31 -20.48
C GLY A 230 -1.48 3.77 -19.33
N LYS A 231 -1.41 2.44 -19.14
CA LYS A 231 -0.63 1.79 -18.07
C LYS A 231 0.55 0.95 -18.59
N ARG A 232 0.76 0.94 -19.92
CA ARG A 232 1.91 0.33 -20.58
C ARG A 232 3.20 0.87 -19.98
N LYS A 233 4.27 0.07 -20.04
CA LYS A 233 5.58 0.44 -19.48
C LYS A 233 6.47 1.05 -20.55
N THR A 234 7.47 1.81 -20.11
CA THR A 234 8.56 2.25 -20.99
C THR A 234 9.40 1.05 -21.41
N LEU A 235 10.11 1.16 -22.54
CA LEU A 235 11.02 0.10 -23.01
C LEU A 235 12.00 -0.35 -21.91
N LYS A 236 12.67 0.61 -21.28
CA LYS A 236 13.61 0.39 -20.15
C LYS A 236 12.95 -0.30 -18.95
N GLY A 237 11.66 -0.05 -18.71
CA GLY A 237 10.90 -0.60 -17.58
C GLY A 237 10.28 -1.97 -17.85
N MET A 238 10.25 -2.44 -19.11
CA MET A 238 9.47 -3.61 -19.50
C MET A 238 9.98 -4.90 -18.87
N ARG A 239 11.31 -5.10 -18.83
CA ARG A 239 11.94 -6.29 -18.22
C ARG A 239 11.60 -6.42 -16.74
N ARG A 240 11.63 -5.31 -15.99
CA ARG A 240 11.24 -5.27 -14.56
C ARG A 240 9.76 -5.61 -14.38
N TYR A 241 8.91 -5.08 -15.23
CA TYR A 241 7.48 -5.35 -15.20
C TYR A 241 7.16 -6.84 -15.40
N LEU A 242 7.78 -7.49 -16.40
CA LEU A 242 7.60 -8.92 -16.65
C LEU A 242 8.13 -9.78 -15.50
N GLY A 243 9.33 -9.47 -14.97
CA GLY A 243 9.85 -10.17 -13.79
C GLY A 243 8.93 -10.05 -12.57
N SER A 244 8.42 -8.85 -12.28
CA SER A 244 7.44 -8.63 -11.21
C SER A 244 6.06 -9.26 -11.50
N TRP A 245 5.68 -9.46 -12.76
CA TRP A 245 4.45 -10.18 -13.13
C TRP A 245 4.57 -11.66 -12.77
N LEU A 246 5.67 -12.30 -13.21
CA LEU A 246 5.94 -13.71 -12.98
C LEU A 246 6.11 -14.03 -11.49
N SER A 247 6.90 -13.24 -10.75
CA SER A 247 7.05 -13.42 -9.29
C SER A 247 5.71 -13.35 -8.55
N ARG A 248 4.84 -12.38 -8.86
CA ARG A 248 3.51 -12.30 -8.23
C ARG A 248 2.63 -13.51 -8.55
N LYS A 249 2.71 -14.04 -9.77
CA LYS A 249 1.96 -15.23 -10.19
C LYS A 249 2.46 -16.50 -9.53
N HIS A 250 3.76 -16.60 -9.33
CA HIS A 250 4.40 -17.66 -8.57
C HIS A 250 3.88 -17.68 -7.12
N ASP A 251 3.92 -16.52 -6.46
CA ASP A 251 3.53 -16.39 -5.06
C ASP A 251 2.02 -16.53 -4.84
N GLN A 252 1.22 -16.25 -5.88
CA GLN A 252 -0.23 -16.50 -5.87
C GLN A 252 -0.56 -18.00 -5.75
N GLY A 253 0.29 -18.89 -6.28
CA GLY A 253 0.16 -20.35 -6.08
C GLY A 253 0.53 -20.79 -4.66
N TYR A 254 1.65 -20.27 -4.13
CA TYR A 254 2.18 -20.62 -2.79
C TYR A 254 1.30 -20.13 -1.63
N SER A 255 0.66 -18.97 -1.79
CA SER A 255 -0.25 -18.40 -0.78
C SER A 255 -1.58 -19.14 -0.72
N ASN A 256 -2.10 -19.61 -1.85
CA ASN A 256 -3.32 -20.40 -1.91
C ASN A 256 -3.11 -21.79 -1.27
N GLU A 257 -1.93 -22.40 -1.45
CA GLU A 257 -1.61 -23.70 -0.86
C GLU A 257 -1.46 -23.63 0.67
N LYS A 258 -0.91 -22.55 1.24
CA LYS A 258 -0.92 -22.33 2.69
C LYS A 258 -2.33 -22.14 3.25
N ASN A 259 -3.23 -21.50 2.49
CA ASN A 259 -4.63 -21.33 2.87
C ASN A 259 -5.41 -22.66 2.79
N ILE A 260 -5.15 -23.48 1.78
CA ILE A 260 -5.72 -24.82 1.65
C ILE A 260 -5.19 -25.77 2.74
N ARG A 261 -3.90 -25.70 3.09
CA ARG A 261 -3.32 -26.49 4.19
C ARG A 261 -3.82 -26.07 5.58
N GLN A 262 -4.14 -24.79 5.79
CA GLN A 262 -4.77 -24.32 7.04
C GLN A 262 -6.27 -24.67 7.14
N THR A 263 -6.99 -24.69 6.01
CA THR A 263 -8.40 -25.10 5.98
C THR A 263 -8.58 -26.62 6.10
N ASN A 264 -7.57 -27.41 5.74
CA ASN A 264 -7.59 -28.86 5.89
C ASN A 264 -7.05 -29.38 7.25
N SER A 265 -6.37 -28.56 8.05
CA SER A 265 -5.89 -28.99 9.39
C SER A 265 -6.92 -28.79 10.51
N SER A 266 -7.95 -27.99 10.26
CA SER A 266 -9.12 -27.90 11.13
C SER A 266 -10.22 -28.70 10.47
N GLY A 267 -10.47 -29.93 10.95
CA GLY A 267 -11.47 -30.88 10.43
C GLY A 267 -12.93 -30.38 10.47
N LYS A 268 -13.21 -29.26 9.83
CA LYS A 268 -14.53 -28.69 9.63
C LYS A 268 -14.96 -29.11 8.23
N LEU A 269 -15.80 -30.14 8.19
CA LEU A 269 -16.56 -30.56 7.01
C LEU A 269 -17.09 -29.32 6.27
N SER A 270 -16.97 -29.26 4.95
CA SER A 270 -17.55 -28.22 4.10
C SER A 270 -19.02 -27.95 4.47
N GLY A 271 -19.50 -26.71 4.32
CA GLY A 271 -20.89 -26.36 4.61
C GLY A 271 -21.89 -27.27 3.89
N ALA A 272 -21.60 -27.64 2.64
CA ALA A 272 -22.41 -28.58 1.86
C ALA A 272 -22.43 -29.99 2.47
N GLU A 273 -21.30 -30.45 3.02
CA GLU A 273 -21.16 -31.77 3.63
C GLU A 273 -21.85 -31.85 5.00
N ARG A 274 -21.86 -30.74 5.76
CA ARG A 274 -22.64 -30.61 7.01
C ARG A 274 -24.14 -30.70 6.74
N THR A 275 -24.62 -29.98 5.72
CA THR A 275 -26.04 -30.00 5.32
C THR A 275 -26.45 -31.37 4.81
N ARG A 276 -25.58 -32.07 4.07
CA ARG A 276 -25.85 -33.41 3.55
C ARG A 276 -26.01 -34.43 4.69
N ARG A 277 -25.10 -34.44 5.67
CA ARG A 277 -25.20 -35.32 6.85
C ARG A 277 -26.42 -35.02 7.72
N ALA A 278 -26.72 -33.74 7.97
CA ALA A 278 -27.90 -33.37 8.75
C ALA A 278 -29.21 -33.85 8.10
N ARG A 279 -29.29 -33.79 6.76
CA ARG A 279 -30.44 -34.30 6.00
C ARG A 279 -30.57 -35.82 6.10
N ASP A 280 -29.47 -36.55 5.97
CA ASP A 280 -29.47 -38.02 6.06
C ASP A 280 -29.82 -38.50 7.48
N GLU A 281 -29.41 -37.76 8.51
CA GLU A 281 -29.74 -38.05 9.91
C GLU A 281 -31.22 -37.80 10.23
N LEU A 282 -31.81 -36.74 9.65
CA LEU A 282 -33.25 -36.46 9.75
C LEU A 282 -34.07 -37.58 9.08
N ARG A 283 -33.63 -38.05 7.91
CA ARG A 283 -34.28 -39.13 7.16
C ARG A 283 -34.22 -40.48 7.91
N ARG A 284 -33.12 -40.75 8.63
CA ARG A 284 -33.02 -41.91 9.53
C ARG A 284 -33.99 -41.82 10.70
N LYS A 285 -34.08 -40.65 11.36
CA LYS A 285 -35.00 -40.44 12.48
C LYS A 285 -36.47 -40.55 12.06
N GLU A 286 -36.81 -40.11 10.85
CA GLU A 286 -38.15 -40.29 10.27
C GLU A 286 -38.46 -41.77 9.99
N SER A 287 -37.48 -42.57 9.54
CA SER A 287 -37.68 -44.01 9.35
C SER A 287 -37.79 -44.80 10.66
N GLU A 288 -37.16 -44.34 11.75
CA GLU A 288 -37.22 -44.96 13.07
C GLU A 288 -38.49 -44.58 13.85
N GLY A 289 -39.11 -43.43 13.54
CA GLY A 289 -40.34 -42.96 14.17
C GLY A 289 -41.65 -43.57 13.63
N SER A 290 -41.59 -44.35 12.55
CA SER A 290 -42.75 -45.02 11.95
C SER A 290 -42.82 -46.51 12.31
N GLY A 291 -42.45 -46.87 13.54
CA GLY A 291 -42.74 -48.17 14.13
C GLY A 291 -44.13 -48.18 14.77
N ILE A 292 -45.17 -48.41 13.98
CA ILE A 292 -46.52 -48.72 14.48
C ILE A 292 -46.42 -50.05 15.22
N ASN A 293 -46.57 -50.04 16.56
CA ASN A 293 -46.83 -51.25 17.34
C ASN A 293 -48.24 -51.76 17.00
N PRO A 294 -48.40 -52.97 16.45
CA PRO A 294 -49.73 -53.57 16.34
C PRO A 294 -50.17 -54.05 17.72
N VAL A 295 -51.42 -53.72 18.06
CA VAL A 295 -52.17 -54.26 19.20
C VAL A 295 -52.59 -55.69 18.90
#